data_AF-A0A934NL63-F1
#
_entry.id   AF-A0A934NL63-F1
#
_cell.length_a   1.000
_cell.length_b   1.000
_cell.length_c   1.000
_cell.angle_alpha   90.00
_cell.angle_beta   90.00
_cell.angle_gamma   90.00
#
_symmetry.space_group_name_H-M   'P 1'
#
loop_
_entity.id
_entity.type
_entity.pdbx_description
1 polymer ?
#
loop_
_entity_poly.entity_id
_entity_poly.type
_entity_poly.pdbx_seq_one_letter_code
_entity_poly.pdbx_strand_id
1 'polypeptide(L)'
;NYTFKNKFLFTGTFRRDGSSRFGKENRYGNFPSVALGYNLIEEGFLQNQSILSNLKIRGSWGKIGNDKIAFYEGRPVVTGNQNAVFGENEELIYGATLTRLANPFIKW
;
A
#
# COMPACT_ATOMS: atom_id res chain seq x y z
N ASN A 1 14.86 -16.04 1.01
CA ASN A 1 16.14 -15.72 0.32
C ASN A 1 16.87 -17.00 0.01
N TYR A 2 17.38 -17.13 -1.21
CA TYR A 2 18.14 -18.28 -1.66
C TYR A 2 19.39 -17.82 -2.41
N THR A 3 20.51 -18.51 -2.17
CA THR A 3 21.79 -18.22 -2.83
C THR A 3 22.33 -19.51 -3.42
N PHE A 4 22.60 -19.51 -4.72
CA PHE A 4 23.20 -20.65 -5.40
C PHE A 4 24.65 -20.34 -5.79
N LYS A 5 25.57 -21.20 -5.36
CA LYS A 5 27.02 -21.12 -5.62
C LYS A 5 27.66 -19.77 -5.24
N ASN A 6 27.05 -19.02 -4.33
CA ASN A 6 27.41 -17.63 -4.02
C ASN A 6 27.39 -16.67 -5.23
N LYS A 7 26.86 -17.10 -6.38
CA LYS A 7 26.79 -16.30 -7.61
C LYS A 7 25.40 -15.75 -7.84
N PHE A 8 24.39 -16.61 -7.76
CA PHE A 8 23.01 -16.29 -8.05
C PHE A 8 22.25 -16.09 -6.75
N LEU A 9 21.63 -14.93 -6.63
CA LEU A 9 20.80 -14.57 -5.49
C LEU A 9 19.37 -14.44 -5.96
N PHE A 10 18.47 -15.08 -5.23
CA PHE A 10 17.04 -14.99 -5.46
C PHE A 10 16.33 -14.61 -4.16
N THR A 11 15.44 -13.63 -4.26
CA THR A 11 14.56 -13.23 -3.17
C THR A 11 13.14 -13.18 -3.70
N GLY A 12 12.26 -13.96 -3.07
CA GLY A 12 10.81 -13.83 -3.23
C GLY A 12 10.21 -13.44 -1.89
N THR A 13 9.35 -12.42 -1.90
CA THR A 13 8.59 -11.98 -0.73
C THR A 13 7.12 -11.89 -1.11
N PHE A 14 6.25 -12.38 -0.24
CA PHE A 14 4.82 -12.18 -0.37
C PHE A 14 4.30 -11.53 0.91
N ARG A 15 3.55 -10.45 0.75
CA ARG A 15 2.95 -9.73 1.86
C ARG A 15 1.46 -9.52 1.61
N ARG A 16 0.65 -9.67 2.67
CA ARG A 16 -0.78 -9.35 2.67
C ARG A 16 -1.05 -8.40 3.84
N ASP A 17 -1.41 -7.17 3.52
CA ASP A 17 -1.71 -6.15 4.53
C ASP A 17 -3.22 -5.92 4.64
N GLY A 18 -3.69 -5.51 5.81
CA GLY A 18 -5.07 -5.12 6.07
C GLY A 18 -5.15 -3.68 6.59
N SER A 19 -6.08 -2.87 6.06
CA SER A 19 -6.33 -1.51 6.55
C SER A 19 -7.80 -1.32 6.94
N SER A 20 -8.03 -0.76 8.13
CA SER A 20 -9.37 -0.42 8.62
C SER A 20 -10.01 0.75 7.87
N ARG A 21 -9.23 1.48 7.07
CA ARG A 21 -9.70 2.58 6.23
C ARG A 21 -10.55 2.12 5.05
N PHE A 22 -10.37 0.87 4.61
CA PHE A 22 -11.14 0.27 3.52
C PHE A 22 -12.32 -0.56 4.04
N GLY A 23 -13.34 -0.72 3.19
CA GLY A 23 -14.48 -1.61 3.45
C GLY A 23 -14.07 -3.08 3.59
N LYS A 24 -14.97 -3.94 4.10
CA LYS A 24 -14.68 -5.38 4.32
C LYS A 24 -14.15 -6.06 3.04
N GLU A 25 -14.75 -5.76 1.90
CA GLU A 25 -14.38 -6.32 0.59
C GLU A 25 -12.99 -5.90 0.10
N ASN A 26 -12.55 -4.67 0.42
CA ASN A 26 -11.29 -4.09 -0.05
C ASN A 26 -10.22 -4.00 1.06
N ARG A 27 -10.46 -4.62 2.22
CA ARG A 27 -9.62 -4.50 3.42
C ARG A 27 -8.20 -4.96 3.18
N TYR A 28 -8.02 -6.01 2.37
CA TYR A 28 -6.75 -6.69 2.21
C TYR A 28 -6.14 -6.51 0.82
N GLY A 29 -4.85 -6.18 0.78
CA GLY A 29 -4.07 -6.04 -0.44
C GLY A 29 -2.90 -7.02 -0.46
N ASN A 30 -2.62 -7.62 -1.63
CA ASN A 30 -1.48 -8.51 -1.83
C ASN A 30 -0.34 -7.77 -2.53
N PHE A 31 0.87 -7.88 -1.98
CA PHE A 31 2.06 -7.14 -2.37
C PHE A 31 3.25 -8.09 -2.55
N PRO A 32 3.31 -8.81 -3.67
CA PRO A 32 4.45 -9.66 -3.99
C PRO A 32 5.65 -8.82 -4.44
N SER A 33 6.84 -9.32 -4.18
CA SER A 33 8.07 -8.84 -4.81
C SER A 33 9.03 -9.99 -5.12
N VAL A 34 9.81 -9.79 -6.17
CA VAL A 34 10.87 -10.69 -6.60
C VAL A 34 12.12 -9.88 -6.91
N ALA A 35 13.28 -10.41 -6.53
CA ALA A 35 14.57 -9.84 -6.87
C ALA A 35 15.55 -10.93 -7.27
N LEU A 36 16.35 -10.62 -8.27
CA LEU A 36 17.45 -11.42 -8.76
C LEU A 36 18.74 -10.62 -8.62
N GLY A 37 19.78 -11.29 -8.14
CA GLY A 37 21.14 -10.77 -8.10
C GLY A 37 22.09 -11.75 -8.73
N TYR A 38 23.09 -11.25 -9.43
CA TYR A 38 24.14 -12.05 -10.04
C TYR A 38 25.50 -11.43 -9.78
N ASN A 39 26.33 -12.13 -9.01
CA ASN A 39 27.71 -11.76 -8.75
C ASN A 39 28.58 -12.26 -9.94
N LEU A 40 28.78 -11.40 -10.92
CA LEU A 40 29.57 -11.71 -12.13
C LEU A 40 31.06 -11.88 -11.83
N ILE A 41 31.56 -11.23 -10.78
CA ILE A 41 32.98 -11.32 -10.40
C ILE A 41 33.42 -12.75 -10.07
N GLU A 42 32.47 -13.61 -9.70
CA GLU A 42 32.70 -15.02 -9.40
C GLU A 42 32.79 -15.90 -10.66
N GLU A 43 32.61 -15.34 -11.85
CA GLU A 43 32.73 -16.10 -13.10
C GLU A 43 34.18 -16.26 -13.53
N GLY A 44 34.52 -17.44 -14.05
CA GLY A 44 35.90 -17.78 -14.42
C GLY A 44 36.51 -16.82 -15.44
N PHE A 45 35.68 -16.19 -16.28
CA PHE A 45 36.13 -15.18 -17.25
C PHE A 45 36.47 -13.81 -16.63
N LEU A 46 36.09 -13.55 -15.37
CA LEU A 46 36.37 -12.32 -14.61
C LEU A 46 37.25 -12.54 -13.37
N GLN A 47 37.61 -13.78 -13.04
CA GLN A 47 38.38 -14.10 -11.83
C GLN A 47 39.87 -13.68 -11.86
N ASN A 48 40.46 -13.49 -13.05
CA ASN A 48 41.91 -13.24 -13.22
C ASN A 48 42.25 -11.85 -13.78
N GLN A 49 41.33 -10.88 -13.66
CA GLN A 49 41.58 -9.49 -14.03
C GLN A 49 41.83 -8.64 -12.78
N SER A 50 42.61 -7.57 -12.90
CA SER A 50 42.99 -6.66 -11.82
C SER A 50 42.25 -5.31 -11.85
N ILE A 51 41.29 -5.15 -12.76
CA ILE A 51 40.58 -3.90 -13.06
C ILE A 51 39.35 -3.73 -12.14
N LEU A 52 38.62 -4.81 -11.86
CA LEU A 52 37.37 -4.84 -11.10
C LEU A 52 37.53 -5.73 -9.86
N SER A 53 37.23 -5.20 -8.69
CA SER A 53 37.24 -5.96 -7.42
C SER A 53 35.88 -6.57 -7.08
N ASN A 54 34.80 -6.02 -7.64
CA ASN A 54 33.44 -6.53 -7.49
C ASN A 54 32.59 -6.08 -8.66
N LEU A 55 31.77 -7.00 -9.19
CA LEU A 55 30.77 -6.71 -10.18
C LEU A 55 29.53 -7.53 -9.86
N LYS A 56 28.43 -6.84 -9.62
CA LYS A 56 27.14 -7.45 -9.31
C LYS A 56 26.01 -6.75 -10.06
N ILE A 57 25.25 -7.52 -10.82
CA ILE A 57 24.01 -7.05 -11.44
C ILE A 57 22.84 -7.42 -10.54
N ARG A 58 21.89 -6.49 -10.40
CA ARG A 58 20.66 -6.68 -9.63
C ARG A 58 19.47 -6.18 -10.43
N GLY A 59 18.38 -6.92 -10.38
CA GLY A 59 17.08 -6.51 -10.90
C GLY A 59 15.99 -6.93 -9.94
N SER A 60 15.00 -6.08 -9.73
CA SER A 60 13.87 -6.39 -8.87
C SER A 60 12.59 -5.80 -9.42
N TRP A 61 11.48 -6.45 -9.07
CA TRP A 61 10.14 -5.99 -9.34
C TRP A 61 9.26 -6.29 -8.13
N GLY A 62 8.35 -5.38 -7.79
CA GLY A 62 7.41 -5.61 -6.72
C GLY A 62 6.24 -4.65 -6.75
N LYS A 63 5.13 -5.08 -6.16
CA LYS A 63 3.95 -4.26 -5.93
C LYS A 63 3.97 -3.72 -4.51
N ILE A 64 3.78 -2.42 -4.35
CA ILE A 64 3.59 -1.76 -3.05
C ILE A 64 2.15 -1.29 -2.88
N GLY A 65 1.73 -1.06 -1.63
CA GLY A 65 0.39 -0.56 -1.28
C GLY A 65 0.48 0.73 -0.51
N ASN A 66 -0.53 1.59 -0.67
CA ASN A 66 -0.63 2.84 0.07
C ASN A 66 -2.05 3.04 0.59
N ASP A 67 -2.20 3.11 1.92
CA ASP A 67 -3.49 3.32 2.56
C ASP A 67 -3.61 4.71 3.22
N LYS A 68 -2.74 5.66 2.87
CA LYS A 68 -2.74 7.03 3.42
C LYS A 68 -3.89 7.88 2.86
N ILE A 69 -5.11 7.49 3.20
CA ILE A 69 -6.35 8.23 2.98
C ILE A 69 -6.94 8.65 4.33
N ALA A 70 -7.89 9.57 4.30
CA ALA A 70 -8.63 9.97 5.48
C ALA A 70 -9.44 8.79 6.07
N PHE A 71 -9.76 8.89 7.35
CA PHE A 71 -10.58 7.88 8.00
C PHE A 71 -12.02 7.96 7.52
N TYR A 72 -12.67 6.79 7.46
CA TYR A 72 -14.11 6.66 7.15
C TYR A 72 -14.53 7.12 5.74
N GLU A 73 -13.62 7.23 4.77
CA GLU A 73 -13.96 7.55 3.36
C GLU A 73 -14.91 6.52 2.73
N GLY A 74 -14.85 5.27 3.19
CA GLY A 74 -15.79 4.22 2.79
C GLY A 74 -17.17 4.28 3.46
N ARG A 75 -17.47 5.32 4.26
CA ARG A 75 -18.71 5.44 5.04
C ARG A 75 -19.36 6.81 4.84
N PRO A 76 -20.71 6.87 4.81
CA PRO A 76 -21.41 8.14 4.81
C PRO A 76 -21.22 8.80 6.18
N VAL A 77 -21.10 10.13 6.19
CA VAL A 77 -21.00 10.90 7.44
C VAL A 77 -22.26 11.74 7.58
N VAL A 78 -22.97 11.52 8.69
CA VAL A 78 -24.08 12.37 9.13
C VAL A 78 -23.55 13.29 10.22
N THR A 79 -23.70 14.59 10.03
CA THR A 79 -23.30 15.60 11.00
C THR A 79 -24.56 16.16 11.66
N GLY A 80 -24.62 16.06 12.99
CA GLY A 80 -25.66 16.72 13.80
C GLY A 80 -25.40 18.22 13.96
N ASN A 81 -26.21 18.88 14.79
CA ASN A 81 -26.17 20.34 14.99
C ASN A 81 -26.45 21.16 13.71
N GLN A 82 -27.09 20.54 12.72
CA GLN A 82 -27.60 21.24 11.55
C GLN A 82 -29.00 21.78 11.88
N ASN A 83 -29.03 22.63 12.89
CA ASN A 83 -30.25 23.07 13.51
C ASN A 83 -30.83 24.23 12.71
N ALA A 84 -32.15 24.34 12.73
CA ALA A 84 -32.86 25.45 12.11
C ALA A 84 -33.96 25.92 13.03
N VAL A 85 -34.27 27.22 12.94
CA VAL A 85 -35.35 27.84 13.68
C VAL A 85 -36.57 27.91 12.78
N PHE A 86 -37.72 27.43 13.27
CA PHE A 86 -38.96 27.39 12.50
C PHE A 86 -40.15 27.92 13.31
N GLY A 87 -41.18 28.34 12.58
CA GLY A 87 -42.45 28.83 13.16
C GLY A 87 -42.36 30.25 13.73
N GLU A 88 -43.51 30.80 14.10
CA GLU A 88 -43.62 32.16 14.67
C GLU A 88 -43.01 32.27 16.09
N ASN A 89 -42.86 31.13 16.78
CA ASN A 89 -42.30 31.05 18.14
C ASN A 89 -40.77 30.90 18.17
N GLU A 90 -40.11 30.94 17.01
CA GLU A 90 -38.65 30.80 16.87
C GLU A 90 -38.09 29.56 17.58
N GLU A 91 -38.76 28.42 17.44
CA GLU A 91 -38.32 27.17 18.08
C GLU A 91 -37.10 26.58 17.37
N LEU A 92 -36.06 26.24 18.15
CA LEU A 92 -34.86 25.58 17.64
C LEU A 92 -35.11 24.08 17.43
N ILE A 93 -35.09 23.65 16.17
CA ILE A 93 -35.20 22.24 15.80
C ILE A 93 -33.81 21.66 15.56
N TYR A 94 -33.49 20.58 16.29
CA TYR A 94 -32.23 19.87 16.11
C TYR A 94 -32.26 19.05 14.81
N GLY A 95 -31.32 19.34 13.92
CA GLY A 95 -31.20 18.67 12.64
C GLY A 95 -29.89 17.91 12.48
N ALA A 96 -29.93 16.91 11.63
CA ALA A 96 -28.76 16.20 11.16
C ALA A 96 -28.88 16.00 9.66
N THR A 97 -27.77 16.19 8.93
CA THR A 97 -27.74 15.97 7.49
C THR A 97 -26.51 15.19 7.08
N LEU A 98 -26.59 14.57 5.91
CA LEU A 98 -25.45 13.93 5.28
C LEU A 98 -24.48 15.01 4.78
N THR A 99 -23.28 15.06 5.34
CA THR A 99 -22.25 16.03 4.95
C THR A 99 -21.21 15.44 4.03
N ARG A 100 -21.13 14.11 3.94
CA ARG A 100 -20.21 13.40 3.04
C ARG A 100 -20.80 12.09 2.53
N LEU A 101 -20.70 11.90 1.22
CA LEU A 101 -21.04 10.66 0.53
C LEU A 101 -19.97 9.59 0.78
N ALA A 102 -20.40 8.34 0.85
CA ALA A 102 -19.51 7.20 0.99
C ALA A 102 -18.99 6.74 -0.38
N ASN A 103 -17.73 6.32 -0.45
CA ASN A 103 -17.25 5.53 -1.58
C ASN A 103 -16.89 4.10 -1.11
N PRO A 104 -17.79 3.11 -1.30
CA PRO A 104 -17.54 1.74 -0.85
C PRO A 104 -16.46 1.02 -1.68
N PHE A 105 -16.07 1.57 -2.84
CA PHE A 105 -15.12 0.96 -3.77
C PHE A 105 -13.66 1.38 -3.53
N ILE A 106 -13.39 2.17 -2.48
CA ILE A 106 -12.03 2.54 -2.11
C ILE A 106 -11.22 1.30 -1.73
N LYS A 107 -9.98 1.25 -2.23
CA LYS A 107 -9.01 0.15 -2.09
C LYS A 107 -7.58 0.70 -2.03
N TRP A 108 -6.64 -0.22 -1.76
CA TRP A 108 -5.18 -0.05 -1.73
C TRP A 108 -4.58 0.62 -2.96
#